data_AF-A0A7S4ET20-F1
#
_entry.id   AF-A0A7S4ET20-F1
#
_cell.length_a   1.000
_cell.length_b   1.000
_cell.length_c   1.000
_cell.angle_alpha   90.00
_cell.angle_beta   90.00
_cell.angle_gamma   90.00
#
_symmetry.space_group_name_H-M   'P 1'
#
loop_
_entity.id
_entity.type
_entity.pdbx_description
1 polymer ?
#
loop_
_entity_poly.entity_id
_entity_poly.type
_entity_poly.pdbx_seq_one_letter_code
_entity_poly.pdbx_strand_id
1 'polypeptide(L)'
;GDLERQVAALCQMQPGDAASDDFLEKLLRSEMERISGETIRELRSRYEGSVFLVSGETEEAYAAEVRSNATYVLDESAVEEVVTGNDGGVANKDTGHGGWDLNDFCTRPQAVGAHLSRAEVAALRLYTSSTFRLINGPLRCYLTPHPLALTTLLISRALKKLRANHMQQRKFLSRYLWRGMKDLQISEKFLLRGGAEMACMSTSNDIKVVAGYARSKAPLIFRIKVDSPMELGADISWLSIFPGEAEVLYPPLTYLKPMFKQQIKDSDGIVVTVKPSFPS
;
A
#
# COMPACT_ATOMS: atom_id res chain seq x y z
N GLY A 1 -28.22 -5.56 -5.09
CA GLY A 1 -28.85 -4.69 -6.11
C GLY A 1 -27.91 -4.44 -7.27
N ASP A 2 -27.17 -3.32 -7.24
CA ASP A 2 -26.18 -2.96 -8.27
C ASP A 2 -24.77 -3.50 -7.97
N LEU A 3 -24.36 -3.44 -6.69
CA LEU A 3 -23.06 -3.94 -6.22
C LEU A 3 -22.89 -5.47 -6.43
N GLU A 4 -23.92 -6.27 -6.19
CA GLU A 4 -23.87 -7.73 -6.43
C GLU A 4 -23.75 -8.07 -7.91
N ARG A 5 -24.33 -7.25 -8.80
CA ARG A 5 -24.17 -7.40 -10.25
C ARG A 5 -22.78 -6.98 -10.69
N GLN A 6 -22.23 -5.91 -10.11
CA GLN A 6 -20.85 -5.47 -10.35
C GLN A 6 -19.84 -6.51 -9.86
N VAL A 7 -20.05 -7.10 -8.68
CA VAL A 7 -19.23 -8.20 -8.12
C VAL A 7 -19.37 -9.48 -8.96
N ALA A 8 -20.58 -9.84 -9.41
CA ALA A 8 -20.77 -10.98 -10.30
C ALA A 8 -20.08 -10.77 -11.67
N ALA A 9 -20.12 -9.55 -12.22
CA ALA A 9 -19.38 -9.19 -13.43
C ALA A 9 -17.87 -9.28 -13.21
N LEU A 10 -17.35 -8.72 -12.10
CA LEU A 10 -15.95 -8.83 -11.67
C LEU A 10 -15.45 -10.28 -11.54
N CYS A 11 -16.32 -11.21 -11.13
CA CYS A 11 -16.00 -12.63 -11.00
C CYS A 11 -16.08 -13.40 -12.33
N GLN A 12 -16.81 -12.89 -13.33
CA GLN A 12 -17.00 -13.54 -14.63
C GLN A 12 -16.08 -12.99 -15.73
N MET A 13 -15.46 -11.83 -15.51
CA MET A 13 -14.53 -11.20 -16.46
C MET A 13 -13.25 -12.02 -16.65
N GLN A 14 -12.95 -12.36 -17.91
CA GLN A 14 -11.69 -12.97 -18.29
C GLN A 14 -10.55 -11.94 -18.18
N PRO A 15 -9.39 -12.29 -17.59
CA PRO A 15 -8.26 -11.38 -17.53
C PRO A 15 -7.81 -10.96 -18.94
N GLY A 16 -7.69 -9.64 -19.18
CA GLY A 16 -7.09 -9.10 -20.41
C GLY A 16 -8.06 -8.69 -21.52
N ASP A 17 -9.38 -8.66 -21.28
CA ASP A 17 -10.33 -8.00 -22.20
C ASP A 17 -10.32 -6.48 -21.98
N ALA A 18 -10.04 -5.71 -23.04
CA ALA A 18 -9.99 -4.24 -22.99
C ALA A 18 -11.30 -3.61 -22.51
N ALA A 19 -12.45 -4.22 -22.82
CA ALA A 19 -13.75 -3.74 -22.35
C ALA A 19 -13.92 -3.93 -20.83
N SER A 20 -13.28 -4.97 -20.27
CA SER A 20 -13.27 -5.20 -18.84
C SER A 20 -12.40 -4.18 -18.11
N ASP A 21 -11.22 -3.89 -18.65
CA ASP A 21 -10.29 -2.96 -18.03
C ASP A 21 -10.83 -1.52 -18.02
N ASP A 22 -11.47 -1.07 -19.11
CA ASP A 22 -12.15 0.23 -19.17
C ASP A 22 -13.30 0.35 -18.15
N PHE A 23 -14.09 -0.72 -17.97
CA PHE A 23 -15.15 -0.74 -16.97
C PHE A 23 -14.61 -0.62 -15.54
N LEU A 24 -13.54 -1.36 -15.22
CA LEU A 24 -12.92 -1.32 -13.91
C LEU A 24 -12.28 0.02 -13.59
N GLU A 25 -11.65 0.66 -14.58
CA GLU A 25 -11.09 2.00 -14.45
C GLU A 25 -12.17 3.04 -14.15
N LYS A 26 -13.31 2.98 -14.87
CA LYS A 26 -14.48 3.84 -14.63
C LYS A 26 -15.04 3.66 -13.23
N LEU A 27 -15.14 2.42 -12.75
CA LEU A 27 -15.62 2.16 -11.39
C LEU A 27 -14.64 2.67 -10.33
N LEU A 28 -13.34 2.46 -10.50
CA LEU A 28 -12.30 2.98 -9.61
C LEU A 28 -12.37 4.51 -9.53
N ARG A 29 -12.48 5.19 -10.69
CA ARG A 29 -12.70 6.64 -10.73
C ARG A 29 -13.96 7.05 -9.97
N SER A 30 -15.07 6.34 -10.18
CA SER A 30 -16.33 6.61 -9.49
C SER A 30 -16.23 6.45 -7.97
N GLU A 31 -15.42 5.51 -7.45
CA GLU A 31 -15.15 5.42 -6.01
C GLU A 31 -14.50 6.70 -5.48
N MET A 32 -13.50 7.22 -6.19
CA MET A 32 -12.75 8.41 -5.79
C MET A 32 -13.61 9.67 -5.88
N GLU A 33 -14.39 9.82 -6.94
CA GLU A 33 -15.28 10.97 -7.16
C GLU A 33 -16.36 11.13 -6.08
N ARG A 34 -16.79 10.01 -5.48
CA ARG A 34 -17.78 10.01 -4.38
C ARG A 34 -17.20 10.46 -3.04
N ILE A 35 -15.87 10.48 -2.89
CA ILE A 35 -15.24 10.92 -1.64
C ILE A 35 -15.40 12.43 -1.50
N SER A 36 -16.09 12.84 -0.43
CA SER A 36 -16.29 14.24 -0.06
C SER A 36 -15.74 14.54 1.34
N GLY A 37 -15.66 15.83 1.70
CA GLY A 37 -15.29 16.21 3.07
C GLY A 37 -16.27 15.65 4.11
N GLU A 38 -17.55 15.52 3.76
CA GLU A 38 -18.55 14.86 4.61
C GLU A 38 -18.24 13.37 4.78
N THR A 39 -17.86 12.66 3.71
CA THR A 39 -17.41 11.26 3.80
C THR A 39 -16.24 11.10 4.77
N ILE A 40 -15.22 11.94 4.65
CA ILE A 40 -14.05 11.89 5.54
C ILE A 40 -14.45 12.22 6.98
N ARG A 41 -15.31 13.22 7.19
CA ARG A 41 -15.82 13.61 8.52
C ARG A 41 -16.61 12.48 9.17
N GLU A 42 -17.48 11.80 8.43
CA GLU A 42 -18.24 10.65 8.92
C GLU A 42 -17.33 9.47 9.29
N LEU A 43 -16.32 9.17 8.46
CA LEU A 43 -15.37 8.09 8.76
C LEU A 43 -14.63 8.36 10.07
N ARG A 44 -14.11 9.59 10.23
CA ARG A 44 -13.39 10.01 11.43
C ARG A 44 -14.27 10.01 12.67
N SER A 45 -15.53 10.43 12.56
CA SER A 45 -16.45 10.50 13.71
C SER A 45 -16.90 9.11 14.18
N ARG A 46 -17.10 8.17 13.25
CA ARG A 46 -17.55 6.81 13.58
C ARG A 46 -16.41 5.90 14.03
N TYR A 47 -15.19 6.12 13.54
CA TYR A 47 -14.03 5.27 13.79
C TYR A 47 -12.77 6.10 14.00
N GLU A 48 -12.43 6.31 15.27
CA GLU A 48 -11.20 7.03 15.64
C GLU A 48 -9.98 6.33 15.02
N GLY A 49 -9.14 7.10 14.31
CA GLY A 49 -7.96 6.60 13.62
C GLY A 49 -8.21 5.95 12.24
N SER A 50 -9.46 5.91 11.76
CA SER A 50 -9.78 5.36 10.42
C SER A 50 -9.29 6.22 9.26
N VAL A 51 -9.11 7.52 9.47
CA VAL A 51 -8.44 8.43 8.52
C VAL A 51 -7.65 9.44 9.34
N PHE A 52 -6.36 9.52 9.09
CA PHE A 52 -5.48 10.54 9.67
C PHE A 52 -5.34 11.70 8.69
N LEU A 53 -5.52 12.93 9.17
CA LEU A 53 -5.23 14.15 8.42
C LEU A 53 -3.87 14.69 8.83
N VAL A 54 -3.10 15.18 7.86
CA VAL A 54 -1.83 15.84 8.14
C VAL A 54 -2.10 17.17 8.86
N SER A 55 -1.16 17.66 9.67
CA SER A 55 -1.36 18.89 10.45
C SER A 55 -1.81 20.06 9.58
N GLY A 56 -2.99 20.63 9.87
CA GLY A 56 -3.58 21.76 9.13
C GLY A 56 -4.42 21.38 7.91
N GLU A 57 -4.51 20.10 7.57
CA GLU A 57 -5.37 19.59 6.49
C GLU A 57 -6.83 19.50 6.96
N THR A 58 -7.76 19.98 6.14
CA THR A 58 -9.21 19.82 6.37
C THR A 58 -9.75 18.58 5.68
N GLU A 59 -10.91 18.09 6.11
CA GLU A 59 -11.59 16.98 5.44
C GLU A 59 -11.86 17.26 3.96
N GLU A 60 -12.29 18.48 3.63
CA GLU A 60 -12.53 18.90 2.25
C GLU A 60 -11.23 18.93 1.42
N ALA A 61 -10.13 19.40 1.99
CA ALA A 61 -8.83 19.43 1.33
C ALA A 61 -8.34 18.00 1.05
N TYR A 62 -8.43 17.10 2.03
CA TYR A 62 -8.03 15.71 1.84
C TYR A 62 -8.91 14.99 0.80
N ALA A 63 -10.22 15.20 0.84
CA ALA A 63 -11.12 14.63 -0.17
C ALA A 63 -10.81 15.15 -1.58
N ALA A 64 -10.45 16.43 -1.72
CA ALA A 64 -10.00 16.99 -2.99
C ALA A 64 -8.68 16.38 -3.45
N GLU A 65 -7.73 16.16 -2.53
CA GLU A 65 -6.46 15.49 -2.82
C GLU A 65 -6.68 14.05 -3.31
N VAL A 66 -7.58 13.28 -2.69
CA VAL A 66 -7.93 11.91 -3.13
C VAL A 66 -8.45 11.91 -4.57
N ARG A 67 -9.32 12.85 -4.94
CA ARG A 67 -9.81 12.99 -6.33
C ARG A 67 -8.68 13.42 -7.27
N SER A 68 -7.82 14.34 -6.84
CA SER A 68 -6.66 14.77 -7.62
C SER A 68 -5.69 13.62 -7.88
N ASN A 69 -5.45 12.75 -6.90
CA ASN A 69 -4.62 11.56 -7.07
C ASN A 69 -5.20 10.62 -8.12
N ALA A 70 -6.52 10.48 -8.19
CA ALA A 70 -7.20 9.65 -9.18
C ALA A 70 -7.01 10.20 -10.60
N THR A 71 -7.25 11.50 -10.80
CA THR A 71 -6.96 12.18 -12.08
C THR A 71 -5.50 12.01 -12.46
N TYR A 72 -4.60 12.27 -11.52
CA TYR A 72 -3.16 12.17 -11.75
C TYR A 72 -2.73 10.78 -12.23
N VAL A 73 -3.20 9.72 -11.56
CA VAL A 73 -2.81 8.34 -11.88
C VAL A 73 -3.44 7.84 -13.17
N LEU A 74 -4.66 8.25 -13.48
CA LEU A 74 -5.42 7.72 -14.61
C LEU A 74 -5.17 8.49 -15.92
N ASP A 75 -5.01 9.81 -15.83
CA ASP A 75 -5.10 10.72 -16.98
C ASP A 75 -3.80 11.47 -17.28
N GLU A 76 -2.94 11.68 -16.27
CA GLU A 76 -1.77 12.53 -16.39
C GLU A 76 -0.48 11.70 -16.56
N SER A 77 0.51 12.31 -17.21
CA SER A 77 1.87 11.77 -17.22
C SER A 77 2.55 12.02 -15.88
N ALA A 78 3.37 11.08 -15.45
CA ALA A 78 4.21 11.18 -14.27
C ALA A 78 5.16 12.39 -14.38
N VAL A 79 5.33 13.11 -13.27
CA VAL A 79 6.10 14.35 -13.20
C VAL A 79 7.11 14.20 -12.08
N GLU A 80 8.39 14.31 -12.43
CA GLU A 80 9.46 14.31 -11.44
C GLU A 80 9.48 15.64 -10.70
N GLU A 81 9.14 15.58 -9.41
CA GLU A 81 9.06 16.76 -8.56
C GLU A 81 9.48 16.45 -7.12
N VAL A 82 10.04 17.47 -6.46
CA VAL A 82 10.34 17.40 -5.03
C VAL A 82 9.13 17.94 -4.28
N VAL A 83 8.52 17.11 -3.44
CA VAL A 83 7.33 17.44 -2.65
C VAL A 83 7.59 17.25 -1.16
N THR A 84 6.68 17.76 -0.34
CA THR A 84 6.67 17.49 1.10
C THR A 84 5.95 16.16 1.35
N GLY A 85 6.64 15.21 1.97
CA GLY A 85 6.06 13.93 2.37
C GLY A 85 5.08 14.04 3.53
N ASN A 86 4.33 12.98 3.78
CA ASN A 86 3.32 12.93 4.85
C ASN A 86 3.90 13.12 6.28
N ASP A 87 5.20 12.92 6.45
CA ASP A 87 5.91 13.12 7.71
C ASP A 87 6.56 14.52 7.83
N GLY A 88 6.30 15.41 6.86
CA GLY A 88 6.89 16.74 6.75
C GLY A 88 8.30 16.74 6.14
N GLY A 89 8.83 15.57 5.77
CA GLY A 89 10.13 15.43 5.11
C GLY A 89 10.11 15.77 3.62
N VAL A 90 11.28 15.73 2.99
CA VAL A 90 11.42 15.85 1.53
C VAL A 90 11.16 14.49 0.89
N ALA A 91 10.26 14.44 -0.08
CA ALA A 91 9.97 13.26 -0.88
C ALA A 91 10.17 13.57 -2.37
N ASN A 92 10.81 12.65 -3.10
CA ASN A 92 11.00 12.79 -4.54
C ASN A 92 9.94 11.96 -5.26
N LYS A 93 9.01 12.65 -5.91
CA LYS A 93 7.93 12.05 -6.67
C LYS A 93 8.42 11.61 -8.05
N ASP A 94 7.96 10.44 -8.47
CA ASP A 94 8.13 9.83 -9.79
C ASP A 94 9.57 9.79 -10.33
N THR A 95 10.57 9.76 -9.45
CA THR A 95 11.98 9.69 -9.84
C THR A 95 12.25 8.54 -10.82
N GLY A 96 12.71 8.87 -12.03
CA GLY A 96 12.96 7.91 -13.11
C GLY A 96 11.73 7.54 -13.94
N HIS A 97 10.57 8.14 -13.67
CA HIS A 97 9.30 7.92 -14.37
C HIS A 97 8.79 9.18 -15.09
N GLY A 98 9.57 10.26 -15.17
CA GLY A 98 9.13 11.50 -15.82
C GLY A 98 8.60 11.27 -17.25
N GLY A 99 7.38 11.76 -17.51
CA GLY A 99 6.68 11.64 -18.78
C GLY A 99 5.89 10.35 -18.99
N TRP A 100 5.97 9.37 -18.08
CA TRP A 100 5.27 8.09 -18.23
C TRP A 100 3.78 8.24 -17.96
N ASP A 101 2.93 7.76 -18.86
CA ASP A 101 1.51 7.61 -18.57
C ASP A 101 1.20 6.26 -17.92
N LEU A 102 -0.07 6.01 -17.60
CA LEU A 102 -0.49 4.72 -17.04
C LEU A 102 -0.23 3.53 -18.00
N ASN A 103 -0.22 3.73 -19.32
CA ASN A 103 0.11 2.66 -20.27
C ASN A 103 1.59 2.28 -20.19
N ASP A 104 2.49 3.25 -20.04
CA ASP A 104 3.92 3.00 -19.88
C ASP A 104 4.17 2.09 -18.67
N PHE A 105 3.49 2.34 -17.54
CA PHE A 105 3.51 1.44 -16.38
C PHE A 105 2.93 0.04 -16.70
N CYS A 106 1.85 -0.05 -17.49
CA CYS A 106 1.28 -1.33 -17.89
C CYS A 106 2.20 -2.17 -18.79
N THR A 107 3.10 -1.53 -19.54
CA THR A 107 4.06 -2.23 -20.43
C THR A 107 5.31 -2.75 -19.70
N ARG A 108 5.47 -2.45 -18.41
CA ARG A 108 6.64 -2.87 -17.64
C ARG A 108 6.72 -4.39 -17.54
N PRO A 109 7.93 -4.99 -17.56
CA PRO A 109 8.10 -6.45 -17.46
C PRO A 109 7.39 -7.06 -16.24
N GLN A 110 7.34 -6.32 -15.13
CA GLN A 110 6.64 -6.72 -13.92
C GLN A 110 5.11 -6.83 -14.11
N ALA A 111 4.50 -5.85 -14.77
CA ALA A 111 3.07 -5.82 -15.06
C ALA A 111 2.68 -6.90 -16.08
N VAL A 112 3.43 -6.96 -17.19
CA VAL A 112 3.22 -7.93 -18.27
C VAL A 112 3.42 -9.36 -17.77
N GLY A 113 4.51 -9.63 -17.03
CA GLY A 113 4.83 -10.95 -16.51
C GLY A 113 3.82 -11.46 -15.47
N ALA A 114 3.17 -10.55 -14.74
CA ALA A 114 2.14 -10.87 -13.76
C ALA A 114 0.70 -10.82 -14.34
N HIS A 115 0.54 -10.42 -15.61
CA HIS A 115 -0.76 -10.19 -16.24
C HIS A 115 -1.65 -9.23 -15.40
N LEU A 116 -1.08 -8.11 -14.98
CA LEU A 116 -1.84 -7.05 -14.33
C LEU A 116 -2.78 -6.37 -15.33
N SER A 117 -4.01 -6.10 -14.90
CA SER A 117 -4.89 -5.21 -15.65
C SER A 117 -4.47 -3.75 -15.48
N ARG A 118 -4.91 -2.88 -16.38
CA ARG A 118 -4.65 -1.44 -16.26
C ARG A 118 -5.22 -0.86 -14.96
N ALA A 119 -6.41 -1.31 -14.55
CA ALA A 119 -7.02 -0.92 -13.28
C ALA A 119 -6.25 -1.43 -12.04
N GLU A 120 -5.62 -2.61 -12.12
CA GLU A 120 -4.75 -3.13 -11.04
C GLU A 120 -3.46 -2.30 -10.91
N VAL A 121 -2.86 -1.89 -12.04
CA VAL A 121 -1.71 -0.96 -12.04
C VAL A 121 -2.11 0.40 -11.46
N ALA A 122 -3.25 0.96 -11.88
CA ALA A 122 -3.77 2.21 -11.35
C ALA A 122 -4.02 2.14 -9.84
N ALA A 123 -4.65 1.07 -9.35
CA ALA A 123 -4.95 0.89 -7.94
C ALA A 123 -3.68 0.78 -7.08
N LEU A 124 -2.64 0.07 -7.55
CA LEU A 124 -1.34 0.03 -6.87
C LEU A 124 -0.65 1.39 -6.87
N ARG A 125 -0.69 2.12 -7.99
CA ARG A 125 -0.08 3.46 -8.07
C ARG A 125 -0.79 4.45 -7.17
N LEU A 126 -2.12 4.44 -7.14
CA LEU A 126 -2.94 5.18 -6.17
C LEU A 126 -2.63 4.83 -4.72
N TYR A 127 -2.35 3.56 -4.42
CA TYR A 127 -1.95 3.16 -3.08
C TYR A 127 -0.64 3.83 -2.63
N THR A 128 0.24 4.21 -3.55
CA THR A 128 1.49 4.90 -3.20
C THR A 128 1.33 6.42 -3.03
N SER A 129 0.14 6.98 -3.29
CA SER A 129 -0.19 8.38 -2.98
C SER A 129 -0.76 8.51 -1.56
N SER A 130 -1.10 9.73 -1.15
CA SER A 130 -1.81 9.99 0.11
C SER A 130 -3.19 9.28 0.23
N THR A 131 -3.71 8.69 -0.85
CA THR A 131 -4.94 7.88 -0.87
C THR A 131 -4.81 6.60 -0.04
N PHE A 132 -3.59 6.12 0.25
CA PHE A 132 -3.37 4.96 1.13
C PHE A 132 -4.05 5.11 2.49
N ARG A 133 -4.21 6.35 3.00
CA ARG A 133 -4.81 6.59 4.32
C ARG A 133 -6.28 6.14 4.33
N LEU A 134 -7.01 6.41 3.24
CA LEU A 134 -8.41 6.03 3.03
C LEU A 134 -8.58 4.54 2.64
N ILE A 135 -7.49 3.84 2.33
CA ILE A 135 -7.48 2.39 2.09
C ILE A 135 -7.15 1.65 3.40
N ASN A 136 -6.03 2.01 4.03
CA ASN A 136 -5.50 1.27 5.17
C ASN A 136 -6.26 1.54 6.46
N GLY A 137 -6.69 2.78 6.69
CA GLY A 137 -7.35 3.13 7.94
C GLY A 137 -8.72 2.44 8.11
N PRO A 138 -9.62 2.44 7.11
CA PRO A 138 -10.86 1.69 7.19
C PRO A 138 -10.67 0.17 7.37
N LEU A 139 -9.64 -0.43 6.74
CA LEU A 139 -9.28 -1.83 6.96
C LEU A 139 -8.87 -2.11 8.42
N ARG A 140 -8.05 -1.24 9.02
CA ARG A 140 -7.63 -1.36 10.43
C ARG A 140 -8.79 -1.19 11.40
N CYS A 141 -9.81 -0.43 11.02
CA CYS A 141 -11.03 -0.24 11.79
C CYS A 141 -12.14 -1.25 11.49
N TYR A 142 -11.88 -2.27 10.64
CA TYR A 142 -12.88 -3.28 10.25
C TYR A 142 -14.17 -2.68 9.67
N LEU A 143 -14.05 -1.56 8.96
CA LEU A 143 -15.22 -0.86 8.43
C LEU A 143 -15.90 -1.68 7.33
N THR A 144 -17.23 -1.79 7.41
CA THR A 144 -18.07 -2.42 6.40
C THR A 144 -19.30 -1.53 6.10
N PRO A 145 -19.58 -1.21 4.82
CA PRO A 145 -18.73 -1.44 3.65
C PRO A 145 -17.48 -0.55 3.66
N HIS A 146 -16.40 -1.02 3.04
CA HIS A 146 -15.18 -0.24 2.86
C HIS A 146 -15.44 0.92 1.86
N PRO A 147 -14.96 2.16 2.11
CA PRO A 147 -15.26 3.30 1.24
C PRO A 147 -14.69 3.17 -0.18
N LEU A 148 -13.56 2.47 -0.32
CA LEU A 148 -12.88 2.18 -1.58
C LEU A 148 -12.77 0.65 -1.82
N ALA A 149 -13.91 -0.05 -1.77
CA ALA A 149 -13.94 -1.51 -1.76
C ALA A 149 -13.33 -2.14 -3.04
N LEU A 150 -13.64 -1.59 -4.22
CA LEU A 150 -13.08 -2.07 -5.48
C LEU A 150 -11.59 -1.79 -5.55
N THR A 151 -11.14 -0.59 -5.20
CA THR A 151 -9.72 -0.22 -5.19
C THR A 151 -8.92 -1.16 -4.28
N THR A 152 -9.41 -1.43 -3.06
CA THR A 152 -8.79 -2.39 -2.13
C THR A 152 -8.75 -3.82 -2.69
N LEU A 153 -9.81 -4.26 -3.37
CA LEU A 153 -9.85 -5.56 -4.04
C LEU A 153 -8.82 -5.66 -5.18
N LEU A 154 -8.71 -4.62 -6.00
CA LEU A 154 -7.74 -4.54 -7.11
C LEU A 154 -6.31 -4.58 -6.59
N ILE A 155 -5.99 -3.86 -5.51
CA ILE A 155 -4.68 -3.93 -4.85
C ILE A 155 -4.39 -5.36 -4.39
N SER A 156 -5.32 -6.00 -3.67
CA SER A 156 -5.13 -7.37 -3.20
C SER A 156 -4.89 -8.37 -4.35
N ARG A 157 -5.67 -8.26 -5.44
CA ARG A 157 -5.50 -9.07 -6.66
C ARG A 157 -4.14 -8.82 -7.31
N ALA A 158 -3.74 -7.57 -7.47
CA ALA A 158 -2.49 -7.19 -8.10
C ALA A 158 -1.28 -7.70 -7.31
N LEU A 159 -1.29 -7.55 -5.98
CA LEU A 159 -0.24 -8.07 -5.10
C LEU A 159 -0.13 -9.60 -5.19
N LYS A 160 -1.26 -10.31 -5.24
CA LYS A 160 -1.28 -11.77 -5.44
C LYS A 160 -0.64 -12.17 -6.77
N LYS A 161 -0.97 -11.47 -7.86
CA LYS A 161 -0.40 -11.71 -9.20
C LYS A 161 1.11 -11.43 -9.25
N LEU A 162 1.55 -10.29 -8.71
CA LEU A 162 2.96 -9.87 -8.73
C LEU A 162 3.90 -10.86 -8.03
N ARG A 163 3.42 -11.64 -7.06
CA ARG A 163 4.23 -12.69 -6.41
C ARG A 163 4.78 -13.72 -7.38
N ALA A 164 4.07 -13.99 -8.48
CA ALA A 164 4.53 -14.93 -9.51
C ALA A 164 5.89 -14.51 -10.11
N ASN A 165 6.19 -13.21 -10.16
CA ASN A 165 7.43 -12.67 -10.71
C ASN A 165 8.67 -13.14 -9.95
N HIS A 166 8.57 -13.41 -8.65
CA HIS A 166 9.70 -13.83 -7.82
C HIS A 166 9.89 -15.36 -7.77
N MET A 167 8.91 -16.14 -8.24
CA MET A 167 8.92 -17.60 -8.19
C MET A 167 9.86 -18.26 -9.20
N GLN A 168 10.29 -17.52 -10.22
CA GLN A 168 11.18 -18.03 -11.27
C GLN A 168 12.66 -18.03 -10.87
N GLN A 169 13.01 -17.51 -9.68
CA GLN A 169 14.39 -17.45 -9.21
C GLN A 169 14.88 -18.82 -8.71
N ARG A 170 15.85 -19.41 -9.43
CA ARG A 170 16.43 -20.75 -9.13
C ARG A 170 17.10 -20.86 -7.76
N LYS A 171 17.58 -19.75 -7.19
CA LYS A 171 18.16 -19.69 -5.84
C LYS A 171 17.65 -18.43 -5.14
N PHE A 172 16.82 -18.60 -4.12
CA PHE A 172 16.38 -17.50 -3.27
C PHE A 172 17.35 -17.34 -2.11
N LEU A 173 17.94 -16.16 -1.98
CA LEU A 173 18.75 -15.79 -0.82
C LEU A 173 17.84 -15.16 0.24
N SER A 174 17.92 -15.68 1.47
CA SER A 174 17.26 -15.06 2.62
C SER A 174 17.64 -13.58 2.71
N ARG A 175 16.65 -12.74 2.98
CA ARG A 175 16.83 -11.30 3.10
C ARG A 175 15.96 -10.72 4.21
N TYR A 176 16.22 -9.47 4.54
CA TYR A 176 15.42 -8.71 5.47
C TYR A 176 14.74 -7.55 4.77
N LEU A 177 13.47 -7.36 5.10
CA LEU A 177 12.73 -6.12 4.82
C LEU A 177 12.52 -5.38 6.13
N TRP A 178 12.27 -4.09 6.03
CA TRP A 178 12.22 -3.19 7.17
C TRP A 178 10.90 -2.43 7.18
N ARG A 179 10.32 -2.25 8.36
CA ARG A 179 9.17 -1.37 8.59
C ARG A 179 9.36 -0.63 9.90
N GLY A 180 9.16 0.68 9.88
CA GLY A 180 9.48 1.57 11.00
C GLY A 180 8.24 2.34 11.43
N MET A 181 8.07 2.51 12.73
CA MET A 181 6.94 3.20 13.35
C MET A 181 7.47 4.12 14.44
N LYS A 182 6.94 5.35 14.50
CA LYS A 182 7.28 6.35 15.52
C LYS A 182 6.54 6.03 16.81
N ASP A 183 7.28 5.98 17.92
CA ASP A 183 6.75 5.88 19.30
C ASP A 183 5.66 4.81 19.53
N LEU A 184 5.71 3.70 18.78
CA LEU A 184 4.76 2.60 18.92
C LEU A 184 5.27 1.54 19.88
N GLN A 185 4.52 1.29 20.95
CA GLN A 185 4.83 0.25 21.91
C GLN A 185 4.32 -1.12 21.44
N ILE A 186 5.14 -2.15 21.61
CA ILE A 186 4.74 -3.51 21.29
C ILE A 186 4.08 -4.18 22.49
N SER A 187 2.92 -4.80 22.28
CA SER A 187 2.24 -5.52 23.34
C SER A 187 2.88 -6.89 23.60
N GLU A 188 2.84 -7.34 24.86
CA GLU A 188 3.23 -8.72 25.21
C GLU A 188 2.39 -9.76 24.47
N LYS A 189 1.10 -9.47 24.26
CA LYS A 189 0.19 -10.33 23.48
C LYS A 189 0.72 -10.56 22.07
N PHE A 190 1.20 -9.50 21.40
CA PHE A 190 1.82 -9.65 20.09
C PHE A 190 3.11 -10.46 20.19
N LEU A 191 4.00 -10.20 21.15
CA LEU A 191 5.25 -10.96 21.30
C LEU A 191 5.04 -12.46 21.55
N LEU A 192 3.96 -12.83 22.23
CA LEU A 192 3.63 -14.22 22.54
C LEU A 192 2.94 -14.95 21.38
N ARG A 193 2.01 -14.27 20.71
CA ARG A 193 1.12 -14.93 19.74
C ARG A 193 1.45 -14.53 18.31
N GLY A 194 1.80 -13.27 18.08
CA GLY A 194 1.80 -12.60 16.80
C GLY A 194 0.52 -11.80 16.58
N GLY A 195 0.33 -11.32 15.36
CA GLY A 195 -0.85 -10.54 14.99
C GLY A 195 -0.92 -10.33 13.48
N ALA A 196 -2.12 -10.03 12.99
CA ALA A 196 -2.34 -9.67 11.60
C ALA A 196 -2.36 -8.14 11.44
N GLU A 197 -1.64 -7.62 10.46
CA GLU A 197 -1.89 -6.27 9.94
C GLU A 197 -3.12 -6.36 9.03
N MET A 198 -4.16 -5.63 9.41
CA MET A 198 -5.44 -5.66 8.71
C MET A 198 -5.37 -4.95 7.35
N ALA A 199 -4.49 -3.96 7.24
CA ALA A 199 -4.26 -3.19 6.03
C ALA A 199 -3.13 -3.76 5.16
N CYS A 200 -2.84 -3.13 4.03
CA CYS A 200 -1.60 -3.45 3.32
C CYS A 200 -0.40 -3.05 4.21
N MET A 201 0.61 -3.90 4.27
CA MET A 201 1.79 -3.65 5.10
C MET A 201 2.98 -3.24 4.23
N SER A 202 3.22 -1.94 4.17
CA SER A 202 4.38 -1.36 3.50
C SER A 202 5.68 -1.72 4.24
N THR A 203 6.69 -2.15 3.49
CA THR A 203 8.04 -2.42 3.97
C THR A 203 9.06 -1.92 2.94
N SER A 204 10.32 -1.74 3.32
CA SER A 204 11.39 -1.35 2.40
C SER A 204 12.54 -2.35 2.43
N ASN A 205 13.24 -2.48 1.30
CA ASN A 205 14.53 -3.16 1.23
C ASN A 205 15.67 -2.33 1.84
N ASP A 206 15.49 -1.01 2.00
CA ASP A 206 16.51 -0.11 2.54
C ASP A 206 16.17 0.32 3.96
N ILE A 207 17.00 -0.10 4.92
CA ILE A 207 16.85 0.29 6.32
C ILE A 207 16.98 1.82 6.51
N LYS A 208 17.70 2.52 5.63
CA LYS A 208 17.88 3.98 5.73
C LYS A 208 16.58 4.73 5.46
N VAL A 209 15.79 4.27 4.51
CA VAL A 209 14.43 4.79 4.23
C VAL A 209 13.60 4.69 5.52
N VAL A 210 13.62 3.52 6.15
CA VAL A 210 12.83 3.24 7.36
C VAL A 210 13.33 3.97 8.61
N ALA A 211 14.64 4.19 8.72
CA ALA A 211 15.23 4.93 9.83
C ALA A 211 14.77 6.40 9.87
N GLY A 212 14.50 7.01 8.70
CA GLY A 212 13.87 8.32 8.62
C GLY A 212 12.47 8.30 9.21
N TYR A 213 11.64 7.36 8.75
CA TYR A 213 10.25 7.19 9.21
C TYR A 213 10.14 6.84 10.69
N ALA A 214 11.03 6.01 11.24
CA ALA A 214 10.95 5.61 12.64
C ALA A 214 11.51 6.66 13.62
N ARG A 215 12.27 7.66 13.13
CA ARG A 215 13.02 8.61 13.97
C ARG A 215 12.11 9.24 15.03
N SER A 216 12.34 8.86 16.28
CA SER A 216 11.53 9.22 17.45
C SER A 216 12.29 8.88 18.73
N LYS A 217 11.69 9.13 19.91
CA LYS A 217 12.31 8.80 21.20
C LYS A 217 12.36 7.28 21.40
N ALA A 218 11.26 6.60 21.08
CA ALA A 218 11.12 5.15 21.22
C ALA A 218 10.71 4.49 19.88
N PRO A 219 11.62 4.42 18.90
CA PRO A 219 11.30 3.83 17.60
C PRO A 219 10.99 2.33 17.71
N LEU A 220 9.98 1.87 16.97
CA LEU A 220 9.75 0.44 16.73
C LEU A 220 10.13 0.10 15.30
N ILE A 221 11.02 -0.86 15.14
CA ILE A 221 11.41 -1.39 13.83
C ILE A 221 11.04 -2.88 13.77
N PHE A 222 10.25 -3.24 12.77
CA PHE A 222 10.13 -4.63 12.35
C PHE A 222 11.22 -4.97 11.35
N ARG A 223 11.98 -6.01 11.66
CA ARG A 223 12.90 -6.69 10.74
C ARG A 223 12.20 -7.95 10.22
N ILE A 224 11.61 -7.86 9.04
CA ILE A 224 10.86 -8.94 8.43
C ILE A 224 11.85 -9.91 7.80
N LYS A 225 11.96 -11.11 8.37
CA LYS A 225 12.82 -12.18 7.84
C LYS A 225 12.09 -12.91 6.73
N VAL A 226 12.67 -12.89 5.53
CA VAL A 226 12.14 -13.57 4.35
C VAL A 226 13.12 -14.67 3.96
N ASP A 227 12.73 -15.92 4.15
CA ASP A 227 13.54 -17.12 3.88
C ASP A 227 13.14 -17.83 2.58
N SER A 228 12.01 -17.47 1.96
CA SER A 228 11.57 -18.04 0.69
C SER A 228 10.85 -17.00 -0.18
N PRO A 229 10.74 -17.22 -1.51
CA PRO A 229 9.97 -16.34 -2.38
C PRO A 229 8.49 -16.23 -1.96
N MET A 230 7.94 -17.24 -1.29
CA MET A 230 6.54 -17.24 -0.84
C MET A 230 6.29 -16.30 0.33
N GLU A 231 7.33 -16.00 1.10
CA GLU A 231 7.29 -15.04 2.20
C GLU A 231 7.55 -13.60 1.74
N LEU A 232 7.93 -13.38 0.47
CA LEU A 232 8.25 -12.05 -0.06
C LEU A 232 6.97 -11.33 -0.51
N GLY A 233 6.78 -10.09 -0.06
CA GLY A 233 5.76 -9.18 -0.61
C GLY A 233 6.05 -8.80 -2.06
N ALA A 234 5.17 -8.02 -2.70
CA ALA A 234 5.39 -7.57 -4.07
C ALA A 234 6.26 -6.30 -4.08
N ASP A 235 7.33 -6.29 -4.87
CA ASP A 235 8.06 -5.07 -5.18
C ASP A 235 7.22 -4.17 -6.11
N ILE A 236 6.85 -2.99 -5.61
CA ILE A 236 6.02 -2.01 -6.32
C ILE A 236 6.76 -0.70 -6.60
N SER A 237 8.08 -0.64 -6.33
CA SER A 237 8.90 0.55 -6.56
C SER A 237 8.83 1.07 -8.00
N TRP A 238 8.67 0.16 -8.96
CA TRP A 238 8.63 0.44 -10.41
C TRP A 238 7.37 1.17 -10.90
N LEU A 239 6.29 1.20 -10.11
CA LEU A 239 5.07 1.96 -10.41
C LEU A 239 4.77 3.07 -9.40
N SER A 240 5.53 3.08 -8.31
CA SER A 240 5.26 3.96 -7.17
C SER A 240 5.39 5.43 -7.56
N ILE A 241 4.53 6.26 -6.98
CA ILE A 241 4.67 7.71 -6.99
C ILE A 241 5.93 8.12 -6.22
N PHE A 242 6.44 7.28 -5.30
CA PHE A 242 7.68 7.51 -4.57
C PHE A 242 8.65 6.32 -4.72
N PRO A 243 9.29 6.14 -5.89
CA PRO A 243 10.16 4.97 -6.16
C PRO A 243 11.31 4.82 -5.18
N GLY A 244 11.81 5.94 -4.65
CA GLY A 244 12.90 5.99 -3.67
C GLY A 244 12.58 5.30 -2.33
N GLU A 245 11.31 5.00 -2.04
CA GLU A 245 10.93 4.22 -0.85
C GLU A 245 11.33 2.74 -0.96
N ALA A 246 11.64 2.27 -2.18
CA ALA A 246 11.97 0.87 -2.47
C ALA A 246 10.94 -0.10 -1.86
N GLU A 247 9.67 0.24 -2.03
CA GLU A 247 8.55 -0.38 -1.32
C GLU A 247 8.32 -1.84 -1.78
N VAL A 248 8.32 -2.74 -0.80
CA VAL A 248 7.82 -4.10 -0.92
C VAL A 248 6.54 -4.19 -0.10
N LEU A 249 5.42 -4.37 -0.80
CA LEU A 249 4.09 -4.32 -0.23
C LEU A 249 3.53 -5.71 0.02
N TYR A 250 3.07 -5.93 1.26
CA TYR A 250 2.30 -7.12 1.62
C TYR A 250 0.80 -6.83 1.57
N PRO A 251 -0.02 -7.82 1.17
CA PRO A 251 -1.46 -7.65 1.11
C PRO A 251 -2.08 -7.48 2.51
N PRO A 252 -3.36 -7.04 2.57
CA PRO A 252 -4.16 -7.08 3.78
C PRO A 252 -4.15 -8.45 4.46
N LEU A 253 -4.31 -8.46 5.78
CA LEU A 253 -4.34 -9.67 6.63
C LEU A 253 -3.00 -10.42 6.69
N THR A 254 -1.89 -9.71 6.49
CA THR A 254 -0.56 -10.31 6.66
C THR A 254 -0.28 -10.55 8.14
N TYR A 255 -0.14 -11.82 8.50
CA TYR A 255 0.23 -12.27 9.84
C TYR A 255 1.73 -12.12 10.06
N LEU A 256 2.11 -11.54 11.19
CA LEU A 256 3.48 -11.45 11.66
C LEU A 256 3.67 -12.33 12.89
N LYS A 257 4.58 -13.29 12.79
CA LYS A 257 5.04 -14.10 13.91
C LYS A 257 6.34 -13.53 14.47
N PRO A 258 6.36 -13.00 15.71
CA PRO A 258 7.58 -12.56 16.35
C PRO A 258 8.55 -13.72 16.57
N MET A 259 9.83 -13.43 16.42
CA MET A 259 10.93 -14.36 16.66
C MET A 259 11.83 -13.88 17.79
N PHE A 260 12.35 -12.65 17.68
CA PHE A 260 13.32 -12.09 18.61
C PHE A 260 13.07 -10.60 18.80
N LYS A 261 13.20 -10.12 20.03
CA LYS A 261 13.18 -8.70 20.39
C LYS A 261 14.60 -8.27 20.77
N GLN A 262 15.02 -7.11 20.30
CA GLN A 262 16.32 -6.51 20.59
C GLN A 262 16.13 -5.02 20.91
N GLN A 263 16.88 -4.49 21.88
CA GLN A 263 16.93 -3.04 22.11
C GLN A 263 17.80 -2.40 21.03
N ILE A 264 17.41 -1.22 20.54
CA ILE A 264 18.28 -0.40 19.69
C ILE A 264 19.35 0.20 20.60
N LYS A 265 20.63 0.04 20.24
CA LYS A 265 21.74 0.57 21.02
C LYS A 265 21.56 2.08 21.22
N ASP A 266 21.76 2.55 22.46
CA ASP A 266 21.70 3.96 22.83
C ASP A 266 20.33 4.63 22.53
N SER A 267 19.23 3.86 22.53
CA SER A 267 17.86 4.34 22.28
C SER A 267 16.84 3.58 23.15
N ASP A 268 15.71 4.22 23.45
CA ASP A 268 14.54 3.56 24.08
C ASP A 268 13.79 2.66 23.08
N GLY A 269 14.15 2.70 21.79
CA GLY A 269 13.53 1.93 20.73
C GLY A 269 13.91 0.46 20.68
N ILE A 270 13.11 -0.31 19.96
CA ILE A 270 13.25 -1.77 19.84
C ILE A 270 13.17 -2.23 18.39
N VAL A 271 13.92 -3.29 18.09
CA VAL A 271 13.79 -4.07 16.85
C VAL A 271 13.13 -5.39 17.19
N VAL A 272 12.06 -5.73 16.46
CA VAL A 272 11.45 -7.06 16.54
C VAL A 272 11.60 -7.76 15.21
N THR A 273 12.29 -8.90 15.24
CA THR A 273 12.37 -9.77 14.07
C THR A 273 11.10 -10.59 13.97
N VAL A 274 10.46 -10.56 12.80
CA VAL A 274 9.18 -11.24 12.55
C VAL A 274 9.28 -12.09 11.28
N LYS A 275 8.51 -13.19 11.21
CA LYS A 275 8.25 -13.90 9.95
C LYS A 275 6.85 -13.54 9.43
N PRO A 276 6.70 -13.17 8.15
CA PRO A 276 5.41 -12.92 7.55
C PRO A 276 4.75 -14.23 7.13
N SER A 277 3.42 -14.25 7.17
CA SER A 277 2.57 -15.29 6.58
C SER A 277 1.28 -14.64 6.13
N PHE A 278 0.85 -14.87 4.90
CA PHE A 278 -0.31 -14.17 4.34
C PHE A 278 -1.07 -15.07 3.35
N PRO A 279 -2.38 -14.85 3.17
CA PRO A 279 -3.21 -15.66 2.30
C PRO A 279 -2.67 -15.67 0.87
N SER A 280 -2.76 -16.84 0.23
CA SER A 280 -2.32 -17.05 -1.15
C SER A 280 -3.41 -16.76 -2.14
#